data_AF-A0A942PIG4-F1
#
_entry.id   AF-A0A942PIG4-F1
#
_cell.length_a   1.000
_cell.length_b   1.000
_cell.length_c   1.000
_cell.angle_alpha   90.00
_cell.angle_beta   90.00
_cell.angle_gamma   90.00
#
_symmetry.space_group_name_H-M   'P 1'
#
loop_
_entity.id
_entity.type
_entity.pdbx_description
1 polymer ?
#
loop_
_entity_poly.entity_id
_entity_poly.type
_entity_poly.pdbx_seq_one_letter_code
_entity_poly.pdbx_strand_id
1 'polypeptide(L)'
;MTTRKMPVWTPADLYRHLNEDRRFAILDIRNRDEFSVWKIEGKSSIPTLNIPYFDLLDLDDEGEELAAAVARAAPERLKEWLPQSGSILVVCARGDSSAHVAEGLRRLGHQALNLEGGMAAWGNHYEIRAVEDTPRLSLFQISRPARGCLGYLLASGGDALVVDAARHIEIYMEIAAERGWRITGVFDTHLQADHLSGGMALARARGADYWRHPYDCIHLDDLLPATFPFRYLEDEMTFTLGEVSIRALHLPGHTLGMINLWVDHRFLLSGDTLFLGAVGRPDLGGRAETWSPLLYRSLQRILALPDHTVVLPAHFSHIREADDQGCYCAPISVLRSDNEGLRMLSQGFAAFSAYILGSLPEHPPSYDDIRRVNTGLLQVDEARAGELELGRNRCALSQRKTA
;
A
#
# COMPACT_ATOMS: atom_id res chain seq x y z
N MET A 1 -10.90 31.83 -28.13
CA MET A 1 -11.21 31.49 -26.73
C MET A 1 -10.28 30.36 -26.31
N THR A 2 -9.19 30.69 -25.62
CA THR A 2 -8.32 29.70 -25.00
C THR A 2 -9.09 29.06 -23.86
N THR A 3 -9.44 27.78 -24.00
CA THR A 3 -9.96 26.95 -22.90
C THR A 3 -8.94 26.99 -21.77
N ARG A 4 -9.19 27.81 -20.76
CA ARG A 4 -8.35 27.89 -19.56
C ARG A 4 -8.40 26.50 -18.94
N LYS A 5 -7.31 25.73 -19.05
CA LYS A 5 -7.21 24.38 -18.45
C LYS A 5 -7.72 24.48 -17.02
N MET A 6 -8.72 23.68 -16.69
CA MET A 6 -9.24 23.58 -15.33
C MET A 6 -8.07 23.33 -14.37
N PRO A 7 -8.04 23.95 -13.19
CA PRO A 7 -7.00 23.67 -12.23
C PRO A 7 -7.30 22.27 -11.63
N VAL A 8 -6.52 21.29 -12.08
CA VAL A 8 -6.65 19.88 -11.75
C VAL A 8 -5.35 19.44 -11.08
N TRP A 9 -5.46 18.60 -10.05
CA TRP A 9 -4.33 17.87 -9.50
C TRP A 9 -4.32 16.45 -10.06
N THR A 10 -3.16 16.04 -10.55
CA THR A 10 -2.90 14.62 -10.81
C THR A 10 -2.73 13.87 -9.48
N PRO A 11 -2.82 12.54 -9.46
CA PRO A 11 -2.45 11.75 -8.28
C PRO A 11 -1.01 12.04 -7.78
N ALA A 12 -0.07 12.32 -8.68
CA ALA A 12 1.29 12.72 -8.33
C ALA A 12 1.35 14.09 -7.65
N ASP A 13 0.54 15.05 -8.11
CA ASP A 13 0.42 16.34 -7.43
C ASP A 13 -0.18 16.18 -6.05
N LEU A 14 -1.23 15.36 -5.90
CA LEU A 14 -1.81 15.04 -4.60
C LEU A 14 -0.76 14.44 -3.67
N TYR A 15 -0.05 13.38 -4.09
CA TYR A 15 1.00 12.76 -3.27
C TYR A 15 2.04 13.79 -2.81
N ARG A 16 2.49 14.67 -3.69
CA ARG A 16 3.43 15.75 -3.33
C ARG A 16 2.86 16.65 -2.23
N HIS A 17 1.62 17.10 -2.38
CA HIS A 17 0.96 17.95 -1.38
C HIS A 17 0.63 17.21 -0.06
N LEU A 18 0.45 15.89 -0.07
CA LEU A 18 0.29 15.09 1.14
C LEU A 18 1.58 14.97 1.95
N ASN A 19 2.73 15.10 1.28
CA ASN A 19 4.06 15.02 1.88
C ASN A 19 4.63 16.40 2.25
N GLU A 20 4.18 17.46 1.60
CA GLU A 20 4.52 18.84 1.95
C GLU A 20 3.54 19.37 3.00
N ASP A 21 3.99 20.19 3.96
CA ASP A 21 3.10 20.88 4.93
C ASP A 21 2.32 22.04 4.28
N ARG A 22 1.74 21.81 3.10
CA ARG A 22 0.89 22.77 2.40
C ARG A 22 -0.53 22.69 2.92
N ARG A 23 -1.12 23.86 3.17
CA ARG A 23 -2.50 23.97 3.64
C ARG A 23 -3.49 23.89 2.48
N PHE A 24 -4.21 22.78 2.41
CA PHE A 24 -5.40 22.61 1.59
C PHE A 24 -6.47 21.85 2.39
N ALA A 25 -7.72 21.92 1.95
CA ALA A 25 -8.83 21.17 2.52
C ALA A 25 -9.38 20.18 1.48
N ILE A 26 -9.98 19.07 1.95
CA ILE A 26 -10.59 18.07 1.09
C ILE A 26 -12.10 18.09 1.26
N LEU A 27 -12.81 18.28 0.15
CA LEU A 27 -14.25 18.07 0.06
C LEU A 27 -14.50 16.73 -0.64
N ASP A 28 -14.79 15.69 0.12
CA ASP A 28 -15.10 14.36 -0.41
C ASP A 28 -16.59 14.22 -0.66
N ILE A 29 -16.98 14.11 -1.93
CA ILE A 29 -18.38 14.06 -2.33
C ILE A 29 -18.88 12.63 -2.61
N ARG A 30 -18.09 11.62 -2.25
CA ARG A 30 -18.51 10.21 -2.31
C ARG A 30 -19.60 9.92 -1.28
N ASN A 31 -20.26 8.78 -1.46
CA ASN A 31 -21.20 8.33 -0.44
C ASN A 31 -20.46 8.04 0.89
N ARG A 32 -21.21 8.02 2.00
CA ARG A 32 -20.62 7.91 3.34
C ARG A 32 -19.90 6.58 3.56
N ASP A 33 -20.39 5.51 2.93
CA ASP A 33 -19.81 4.17 3.06
C ASP A 33 -18.43 4.11 2.39
N GLU A 34 -18.32 4.57 1.14
CA GLU A 34 -17.05 4.68 0.39
C GLU A 34 -16.02 5.55 1.12
N PHE A 35 -16.47 6.67 1.72
CA PHE A 35 -15.62 7.55 2.51
C PHE A 35 -15.18 6.92 3.84
N SER A 36 -16.04 6.12 4.47
CA SER A 36 -15.73 5.46 5.74
C SER A 36 -14.67 4.38 5.59
N VAL A 37 -14.66 3.69 4.45
CA VAL A 37 -13.70 2.60 4.14
C VAL A 37 -12.33 3.16 3.80
N TRP A 38 -12.26 4.28 3.09
CA TRP A 38 -11.00 4.78 2.56
C TRP A 38 -10.96 6.30 2.42
N LYS A 39 -9.94 6.92 3.01
CA LYS A 39 -9.74 8.38 3.05
C LYS A 39 -8.36 8.74 2.53
N ILE A 40 -8.25 9.95 1.98
CA ILE A 40 -6.95 10.56 1.69
C ILE A 40 -6.36 11.07 3.01
N GLU A 41 -5.12 10.69 3.31
CA GLU A 41 -4.42 11.12 4.51
C GLU A 41 -3.00 11.55 4.15
N GLY A 42 -2.54 12.63 4.78
CA GLY A 42 -1.19 13.19 4.58
C GLY A 42 -0.27 12.96 5.77
N LYS A 43 0.95 13.49 5.69
CA LYS A 43 1.89 13.52 6.83
C LYS A 43 1.26 14.28 8.00
N SER A 44 0.63 15.41 7.69
CA SER A 44 -0.13 16.26 8.62
C SER A 44 -1.64 16.04 8.48
N SER A 45 -2.40 16.41 9.53
CA SER A 45 -3.88 16.32 9.49
C SER A 45 -4.44 17.29 8.46
N ILE A 46 -5.33 16.81 7.58
CA ILE A 46 -5.93 17.57 6.50
C ILE A 46 -7.40 17.83 6.84
N PRO A 47 -7.85 19.10 6.90
CA PRO A 47 -9.26 19.41 7.06
C PRO A 47 -10.09 18.75 5.97
N THR A 48 -10.94 17.79 6.34
CA THR A 48 -11.71 16.98 5.40
C THR A 48 -13.18 16.99 5.79
N LEU A 49 -14.06 17.30 4.84
CA LEU A 49 -15.51 17.16 4.96
C LEU A 49 -16.01 16.14 3.96
N ASN A 50 -16.87 15.22 4.42
CA ASN A 50 -17.62 14.34 3.54
C ASN A 50 -19.09 14.76 3.47
N ILE A 51 -19.53 15.12 2.27
CA ILE A 51 -20.91 15.45 1.96
C ILE A 51 -21.26 14.82 0.60
N PRO A 52 -22.11 13.77 0.56
CA PRO A 52 -22.46 13.09 -0.67
C PRO A 52 -22.89 14.05 -1.77
N TYR A 53 -22.53 13.76 -3.02
CA TYR A 53 -22.79 14.64 -4.16
C TYR A 53 -24.27 15.05 -4.29
N PHE A 54 -25.20 14.13 -4.04
CA PHE A 54 -26.63 14.41 -4.05
C PHE A 54 -27.04 15.44 -3.00
N ASP A 55 -26.37 15.45 -1.84
CA ASP A 55 -26.55 16.45 -0.80
C ASP A 55 -25.90 17.80 -1.18
N LEU A 56 -25.29 17.95 -2.36
CA LEU A 56 -24.82 19.22 -2.91
C LEU A 56 -25.55 19.64 -4.18
N LEU A 57 -26.43 18.78 -4.70
CA LEU A 57 -27.33 19.14 -5.78
C LEU A 57 -28.64 19.60 -5.17
N ASP A 58 -29.03 20.82 -5.51
CA ASP A 58 -30.40 21.29 -5.35
C ASP A 58 -30.84 21.60 -6.76
N LEU A 59 -31.62 20.72 -7.40
CA LEU A 59 -32.06 20.92 -8.78
C LEU A 59 -33.48 21.46 -8.73
N ASP A 60 -33.61 22.79 -8.83
CA ASP A 60 -34.90 23.46 -8.83
C ASP A 60 -35.59 23.38 -10.20
N ASP A 61 -34.81 23.21 -11.28
CA ASP A 61 -35.29 23.17 -12.67
C ASP A 61 -34.68 22.00 -13.47
N GLU A 62 -35.50 21.34 -14.29
CA GLU A 62 -35.03 20.37 -15.28
C GLU A 62 -34.22 21.09 -16.39
N GLY A 63 -32.91 20.85 -16.42
CA GLY A 63 -31.99 21.45 -17.41
C GLY A 63 -30.99 22.44 -16.82
N GLU A 64 -31.01 22.67 -15.52
CA GLU A 64 -29.99 23.48 -14.85
C GLU A 64 -28.59 22.86 -14.98
N GLU A 65 -27.59 23.70 -15.25
CA GLU A 65 -26.20 23.29 -15.23
C GLU A 65 -25.79 22.87 -13.80
N LEU A 66 -25.24 21.67 -13.64
CA LEU A 66 -24.85 21.11 -12.33
C LEU A 66 -23.94 22.04 -11.50
N ALA A 67 -23.04 22.78 -12.15
CA ALA A 67 -22.18 23.74 -11.47
C ALA A 67 -22.96 24.95 -10.90
N ALA A 68 -24.04 25.37 -11.56
CA ALA A 68 -24.92 26.43 -11.08
C ALA A 68 -25.76 25.95 -9.88
N ALA A 69 -26.30 24.73 -9.96
CA ALA A 69 -27.01 24.08 -8.84
C ALA A 69 -26.12 23.99 -7.58
N VAL A 70 -24.86 23.56 -7.75
CA VAL A 70 -23.89 23.54 -6.65
C VAL A 70 -23.61 24.96 -6.12
N ALA A 71 -23.41 25.94 -7.00
CA ALA A 71 -23.15 27.32 -6.57
C ALA A 71 -24.32 27.92 -5.75
N ARG A 72 -25.57 27.51 -6.03
CA ARG A 72 -26.74 27.89 -5.24
C ARG A 72 -26.77 27.19 -3.88
N ALA A 73 -26.52 25.88 -3.83
CA ALA A 73 -26.65 25.07 -2.62
C ALA A 73 -25.46 25.21 -1.65
N ALA A 74 -24.24 25.35 -2.17
CA ALA A 74 -23.00 25.34 -1.39
C ALA A 74 -22.93 26.40 -0.27
N PRO A 75 -23.38 27.66 -0.45
CA PRO A 75 -23.34 28.67 0.60
C PRO A 75 -24.13 28.31 1.85
N GLU A 76 -25.21 27.54 1.74
CA GLU A 76 -25.95 27.02 2.90
C GLU A 76 -25.32 25.74 3.43
N ARG A 77 -25.00 24.79 2.54
CA ARG A 77 -24.61 23.42 2.91
C ARG A 77 -23.15 23.30 3.37
N LEU A 78 -22.28 24.25 3.00
CA LEU A 78 -20.84 24.21 3.32
C LEU A 78 -20.37 25.38 4.19
N LYS A 79 -21.26 26.31 4.57
CA LYS A 79 -20.92 27.62 5.14
C LYS A 79 -19.89 27.58 6.27
N GLU A 80 -20.10 26.70 7.23
CA GLU A 80 -19.27 26.61 8.44
C GLU A 80 -17.91 25.95 8.18
N TRP A 81 -17.80 25.20 7.09
CA TRP A 81 -16.58 24.45 6.75
C TRP A 81 -15.72 25.15 5.68
N LEU A 82 -16.31 25.96 4.80
CA LEU A 82 -15.59 26.59 3.70
C LEU A 82 -14.40 27.41 4.21
N PRO A 83 -13.15 27.02 3.87
CA PRO A 83 -11.99 27.75 4.34
C PRO A 83 -11.94 29.15 3.73
N GLN A 84 -11.61 30.15 4.55
CA GLN A 84 -11.48 31.56 4.12
C GLN A 84 -10.28 31.78 3.19
N SER A 85 -9.29 30.89 3.21
CA SER A 85 -8.11 30.92 2.37
C SER A 85 -7.55 29.51 2.16
N GLY A 86 -6.74 29.30 1.12
CA GLY A 86 -6.20 28.00 0.75
C GLY A 86 -7.05 27.30 -0.31
N SER A 87 -6.48 26.24 -0.89
CA SER A 87 -7.16 25.47 -1.94
C SER A 87 -8.10 24.40 -1.35
N ILE A 88 -9.19 24.12 -2.06
CA ILE A 88 -10.13 23.06 -1.75
C ILE A 88 -9.99 21.99 -2.83
N LEU A 89 -9.47 20.81 -2.48
CA LEU A 89 -9.49 19.67 -3.37
C LEU A 89 -10.83 18.95 -3.25
N VAL A 90 -11.61 18.95 -4.33
CA VAL A 90 -12.86 18.20 -4.39
C VAL A 90 -12.58 16.82 -4.98
N VAL A 91 -13.04 15.77 -4.31
CA VAL A 91 -12.80 14.38 -4.72
C VAL A 91 -14.09 13.58 -4.82
N CYS A 92 -14.20 12.78 -5.87
CA CYS A 92 -15.22 11.74 -6.02
C CYS A 92 -14.57 10.45 -6.52
N ALA A 93 -15.36 9.41 -6.82
CA ALA A 93 -14.82 8.12 -7.27
C ALA A 93 -13.95 8.22 -8.54
N ARG A 94 -14.40 8.97 -9.56
CA ARG A 94 -13.76 9.02 -10.90
C ARG A 94 -13.32 10.40 -11.37
N GLY A 95 -13.60 11.45 -10.61
CA GLY A 95 -13.24 12.83 -10.95
C GLY A 95 -14.34 13.62 -11.69
N ASP A 96 -15.38 12.96 -12.20
CA ASP A 96 -16.43 13.59 -13.01
C ASP A 96 -17.34 14.50 -12.18
N SER A 97 -17.99 13.96 -11.14
CA SER A 97 -18.87 14.74 -10.26
C SER A 97 -18.11 15.83 -9.51
N SER A 98 -16.87 15.55 -9.09
CA SER A 98 -16.04 16.53 -8.37
C SER A 98 -15.60 17.68 -9.27
N ALA A 99 -15.50 17.48 -10.59
CA ALA A 99 -15.24 18.57 -11.53
C ALA A 99 -16.38 19.60 -11.54
N HIS A 100 -17.64 19.15 -11.53
CA HIS A 100 -18.80 20.03 -11.48
C HIS A 100 -18.89 20.80 -10.15
N VAL A 101 -18.64 20.12 -9.03
CA VAL A 101 -18.64 20.76 -7.71
C VAL A 101 -17.52 21.78 -7.58
N ALA A 102 -16.31 21.43 -8.04
CA ALA A 102 -15.18 22.36 -8.03
C ALA A 102 -15.45 23.60 -8.90
N GLU A 103 -16.15 23.45 -10.03
CA GLU A 103 -16.58 24.60 -10.84
C GLU A 103 -17.60 25.48 -10.12
N GLY A 104 -18.61 24.89 -9.48
CA GLY A 104 -19.56 25.65 -8.66
C GLY A 104 -18.89 26.46 -7.57
N LEU A 105 -17.93 25.87 -6.84
CA LEU A 105 -17.14 26.57 -5.82
C LEU A 105 -16.26 27.69 -6.40
N ARG A 106 -15.72 27.51 -7.61
CA ARG A 106 -14.96 28.58 -8.30
C ARG A 106 -15.85 29.77 -8.68
N ARG A 107 -17.10 29.53 -9.08
CA ARG A 107 -18.08 30.61 -9.35
C ARG A 107 -18.38 31.44 -8.10
N LEU A 108 -18.26 30.83 -6.91
CA LEU A 108 -18.36 31.49 -5.61
C LEU A 108 -17.05 32.17 -5.15
N GLY A 109 -15.98 32.12 -5.96
CA GLY A 109 -14.70 32.77 -5.67
C GLY A 109 -13.71 31.93 -4.88
N HIS A 110 -13.99 30.65 -4.61
CA HIS A 110 -13.05 29.75 -3.93
C HIS A 110 -12.01 29.16 -4.87
N GLN A 111 -10.80 28.88 -4.36
CA GLN A 111 -9.77 28.14 -5.08
C GLN A 111 -10.06 26.63 -5.03
N ALA A 112 -11.02 26.17 -5.83
CA ALA A 112 -11.39 24.76 -5.88
C ALA A 112 -10.71 24.00 -7.05
N LEU A 113 -10.19 22.82 -6.72
CA LEU A 113 -9.43 21.92 -7.57
C LEU A 113 -10.18 20.60 -7.72
N ASN A 114 -9.98 19.92 -8.85
CA ASN A 114 -10.45 18.55 -9.06
C ASN A 114 -9.27 17.58 -9.01
N LEU A 115 -9.48 16.38 -8.49
CA LEU A 115 -8.52 15.27 -8.63
C LEU A 115 -8.76 14.53 -9.95
N GLU A 116 -7.77 14.53 -10.84
CA GLU A 116 -7.83 13.83 -12.12
C GLU A 116 -8.07 12.33 -11.91
N GLY A 117 -9.12 11.79 -12.54
CA GLY A 117 -9.51 10.38 -12.38
C GLY A 117 -10.02 10.00 -10.98
N GLY A 118 -10.15 10.98 -10.08
CA GLY A 118 -10.70 10.81 -8.73
C GLY A 118 -9.94 9.81 -7.86
N MET A 119 -10.66 9.22 -6.92
CA MET A 119 -10.13 8.21 -6.00
C MET A 119 -9.66 6.94 -6.73
N ALA A 120 -10.24 6.59 -7.88
CA ALA A 120 -9.77 5.44 -8.67
C ALA A 120 -8.33 5.65 -9.17
N ALA A 121 -8.05 6.82 -9.75
CA ALA A 121 -6.69 7.15 -10.20
C ALA A 121 -5.72 7.32 -9.04
N TRP A 122 -6.14 7.93 -7.93
CA TRP A 122 -5.34 7.96 -6.70
C TRP A 122 -5.00 6.56 -6.19
N GLY A 123 -5.98 5.66 -6.23
CA GLY A 123 -5.84 4.26 -5.86
C GLY A 123 -4.74 3.57 -6.65
N ASN A 124 -4.55 3.94 -7.92
CA ASN A 124 -3.58 3.33 -8.84
C ASN A 124 -2.29 4.15 -9.00
N HIS A 125 -2.08 5.16 -8.16
CA HIS A 125 -0.86 5.95 -8.17
C HIS A 125 0.30 5.20 -7.53
N TYR A 126 1.47 5.30 -8.15
CA TYR A 126 2.72 4.70 -7.68
C TYR A 126 3.83 5.74 -7.55
N GLU A 127 4.70 5.53 -6.58
CA GLU A 127 5.89 6.34 -6.34
C GLU A 127 7.10 5.42 -6.28
N ILE A 128 8.14 5.75 -7.05
CA ILE A 128 9.38 4.98 -7.15
C ILE A 128 10.48 5.76 -6.45
N ARG A 129 11.15 5.14 -5.48
CA ARG A 129 12.27 5.73 -4.74
C ARG A 129 13.46 4.79 -4.74
N ALA A 130 14.64 5.33 -4.98
CA ALA A 130 15.88 4.56 -4.84
C ALA A 130 16.23 4.48 -3.35
N VAL A 131 16.25 3.26 -2.81
CA VAL A 131 16.83 2.98 -1.49
C VAL A 131 18.36 2.92 -1.62
N GLU A 132 18.82 2.37 -2.74
CA GLU A 132 20.23 2.41 -3.14
C GLU A 132 20.32 2.44 -4.68
N ASP A 133 21.25 3.22 -5.24
CA ASP A 133 21.53 3.20 -6.68
C ASP A 133 23.05 3.35 -6.89
N THR A 134 23.75 2.23 -6.76
CA THR A 134 25.21 2.13 -6.96
C THR A 134 25.52 1.23 -8.14
N PRO A 135 26.74 1.28 -8.71
CA PRO A 135 27.13 0.35 -9.78
C PRO A 135 27.03 -1.14 -9.41
N ARG A 136 27.13 -1.45 -8.10
CA ARG A 136 27.06 -2.83 -7.59
C ARG A 136 25.62 -3.30 -7.36
N LEU A 137 24.76 -2.43 -6.82
CA LEU A 137 23.37 -2.72 -6.50
C LEU A 137 22.51 -1.47 -6.73
N SER A 138 21.46 -1.64 -7.52
CA SER A 138 20.31 -0.73 -7.54
C SER A 138 19.14 -1.42 -6.84
N LEU A 139 18.54 -0.75 -5.85
CA LEU A 139 17.38 -1.20 -5.09
C LEU A 139 16.34 -0.07 -5.07
N PHE A 140 15.24 -0.29 -5.77
CA PHE A 140 14.10 0.61 -5.79
C PHE A 140 12.97 0.08 -4.92
N GLN A 141 12.36 0.97 -4.15
CA GLN A 141 11.09 0.75 -3.51
C GLN A 141 9.99 1.38 -4.37
N ILE A 142 8.99 0.58 -4.71
CA ILE A 142 7.82 0.97 -5.48
C ILE A 142 6.65 0.99 -4.50
N SER A 143 6.21 2.17 -4.11
CA SER A 143 5.09 2.34 -3.18
C SER A 143 3.80 2.65 -3.93
N ARG A 144 2.67 2.14 -3.41
CA ARG A 144 1.32 2.49 -3.84
C ARG A 144 0.65 3.28 -2.70
N PRO A 145 0.86 4.61 -2.62
CA PRO A 145 0.64 5.36 -1.38
C PRO A 145 -0.79 5.32 -0.86
N ALA A 146 -1.75 5.29 -1.79
CA ALA A 146 -3.17 5.13 -1.55
C ALA A 146 -3.53 3.87 -0.75
N ARG A 147 -2.81 2.77 -0.98
CA ARG A 147 -3.07 1.44 -0.41
C ARG A 147 -2.14 1.12 0.76
N GLY A 148 -0.96 1.74 0.78
CA GLY A 148 0.08 1.46 1.76
C GLY A 148 0.92 0.23 1.42
N CYS A 149 0.88 -0.25 0.17
CA CYS A 149 1.65 -1.40 -0.30
C CYS A 149 3.02 -0.96 -0.85
N LEU A 150 4.02 -1.82 -0.69
CA LEU A 150 5.40 -1.65 -1.11
C LEU A 150 5.83 -2.91 -1.88
N GLY A 151 6.39 -2.72 -3.06
CA GLY A 151 7.15 -3.72 -3.79
C GLY A 151 8.57 -3.25 -4.04
N TYR A 152 9.42 -4.13 -4.52
CA TYR A 152 10.85 -3.85 -4.72
C TYR A 152 11.34 -4.32 -6.08
N LEU A 153 12.26 -3.55 -6.66
CA LEU A 153 13.05 -3.97 -7.81
C LEU A 153 14.53 -3.86 -7.44
N LEU A 154 15.24 -4.98 -7.55
CA LEU A 154 16.69 -5.06 -7.31
C LEU A 154 17.38 -5.34 -8.63
N ALA A 155 18.52 -4.73 -8.90
CA ALA A 155 19.32 -5.00 -10.09
C ALA A 155 20.82 -4.99 -9.79
N SER A 156 21.55 -5.89 -10.45
CA SER A 156 23.00 -5.96 -10.42
C SER A 156 23.50 -6.73 -11.64
N GLY A 157 24.60 -6.27 -12.26
CA GLY A 157 25.20 -6.95 -13.41
C GLY A 157 24.30 -7.07 -14.66
N GLY A 158 23.27 -6.22 -14.78
CA GLY A 158 22.33 -6.24 -15.91
C GLY A 158 21.10 -7.14 -15.73
N ASP A 159 21.06 -7.95 -14.67
CA ASP A 159 19.89 -8.73 -14.29
C ASP A 159 19.13 -8.03 -13.15
N ALA A 160 17.82 -8.27 -13.07
CA ALA A 160 16.94 -7.71 -12.07
C ALA A 160 15.99 -8.75 -11.48
N LEU A 161 15.63 -8.56 -10.20
CA LEU A 161 14.61 -9.31 -9.50
C LEU A 161 13.51 -8.36 -9.03
N VAL A 162 12.27 -8.84 -8.97
CA VAL A 162 11.13 -8.10 -8.41
C VAL A 162 10.58 -8.84 -7.21
N VAL A 163 10.24 -8.13 -6.14
CA VAL A 163 9.70 -8.69 -4.89
C VAL A 163 8.39 -8.00 -4.58
N ASP A 164 7.34 -8.79 -4.30
CA ASP A 164 5.97 -8.33 -4.04
C ASP A 164 5.46 -7.38 -5.15
N ALA A 165 5.42 -7.90 -6.38
CA ALA A 165 4.96 -7.13 -7.52
C ALA A 165 3.47 -6.79 -7.39
N ALA A 166 3.11 -5.52 -7.48
CA ALA A 166 1.70 -5.12 -7.60
C ALA A 166 1.13 -5.54 -8.97
N ARG A 167 -0.21 -5.65 -9.07
CA ARG A 167 -0.89 -6.08 -10.30
C ARG A 167 -0.59 -5.25 -11.56
N HIS A 168 -0.24 -3.97 -11.44
CA HIS A 168 0.16 -3.12 -12.56
C HIS A 168 1.65 -3.35 -12.85
N ILE A 169 1.95 -4.36 -13.66
CA ILE A 169 3.31 -4.89 -13.84
C ILE A 169 4.19 -4.01 -14.74
N GLU A 170 3.59 -3.10 -15.50
CA GLU A 170 4.23 -2.22 -16.46
C GLU A 170 5.30 -1.35 -15.80
N ILE A 171 5.05 -0.88 -14.57
CA ILE A 171 5.99 -0.06 -13.82
C ILE A 171 7.36 -0.74 -13.64
N TYR A 172 7.38 -2.04 -13.36
CA TYR A 172 8.63 -2.80 -13.20
C TYR A 172 9.32 -3.01 -14.54
N MET A 173 8.54 -3.26 -15.59
CA MET A 173 9.07 -3.46 -16.95
C MET A 173 9.67 -2.18 -17.52
N GLU A 174 9.06 -1.03 -17.25
CA GLU A 174 9.53 0.29 -17.67
C GLU A 174 10.85 0.64 -16.97
N ILE A 175 10.93 0.50 -15.63
CA ILE A 175 12.19 0.72 -14.88
C ILE A 175 13.31 -0.16 -15.44
N ALA A 176 13.04 -1.45 -15.66
CA ALA A 176 14.02 -2.38 -16.19
C ALA A 176 14.43 -2.01 -17.63
N ALA A 177 13.48 -1.65 -18.49
CA ALA A 177 13.74 -1.28 -19.88
C ALA A 177 14.59 0.01 -19.98
N GLU A 178 14.27 1.04 -19.21
CA GLU A 178 15.02 2.30 -19.16
C GLU A 178 16.48 2.10 -18.76
N ARG A 179 16.75 1.13 -17.88
CA ARG A 179 18.08 0.81 -17.36
C ARG A 179 18.79 -0.31 -18.13
N GLY A 180 18.13 -0.91 -19.13
CA GLY A 180 18.67 -2.05 -19.88
C GLY A 180 18.80 -3.33 -19.06
N TRP A 181 18.00 -3.49 -18.00
CA TRP A 181 17.99 -4.66 -17.14
C TRP A 181 17.04 -5.75 -17.62
N ARG A 182 17.42 -7.00 -17.36
CA ARG A 182 16.58 -8.17 -17.61
C ARG A 182 15.99 -8.69 -16.30
N ILE A 183 14.68 -8.64 -16.17
CA ILE A 183 13.98 -9.27 -15.04
C ILE A 183 14.12 -10.80 -15.20
N THR A 184 14.83 -11.45 -14.28
CA THR A 184 15.12 -12.90 -14.30
C THR A 184 14.37 -13.68 -13.23
N GLY A 185 13.92 -13.01 -12.17
CA GLY A 185 13.13 -13.63 -11.11
C GLY A 185 12.13 -12.68 -10.48
N VAL A 186 11.01 -13.24 -10.04
CA VAL A 186 9.94 -12.54 -9.34
C VAL A 186 9.60 -13.34 -8.08
N PHE A 187 9.52 -12.68 -6.93
CA PHE A 187 9.34 -13.30 -5.62
C PHE A 187 8.11 -12.69 -4.96
N ASP A 188 7.23 -13.51 -4.38
CA ASP A 188 6.27 -13.02 -3.41
C ASP A 188 6.71 -13.48 -2.02
N THR A 189 6.79 -12.53 -1.08
CA THR A 189 7.17 -12.81 0.30
C THR A 189 6.14 -13.70 0.99
N HIS A 190 4.87 -13.52 0.65
CA HIS A 190 3.76 -14.30 1.20
C HIS A 190 2.52 -14.28 0.29
N LEU A 191 1.49 -15.03 0.67
CA LEU A 191 0.16 -14.92 0.04
C LEU A 191 -0.52 -13.61 0.47
N GLN A 192 -0.37 -12.58 -0.36
CA GLN A 192 -0.98 -11.28 -0.17
C GLN A 192 -2.51 -11.41 -0.04
N ALA A 193 -3.09 -10.72 0.94
CA ALA A 193 -4.53 -10.75 1.23
C ALA A 193 -5.22 -9.41 0.97
N ASP A 194 -4.47 -8.31 0.84
CA ASP A 194 -4.98 -6.95 0.76
C ASP A 194 -4.86 -6.33 -0.64
N HIS A 195 -4.04 -6.93 -1.51
CA HIS A 195 -3.88 -6.53 -2.90
C HIS A 195 -3.66 -7.72 -3.83
N LEU A 196 -3.87 -7.50 -5.13
CA LEU A 196 -3.63 -8.52 -6.14
C LEU A 196 -2.16 -8.53 -6.53
N SER A 197 -1.51 -9.69 -6.43
CA SER A 197 -0.13 -9.89 -6.86
C SER A 197 -0.04 -9.89 -8.39
N GLY A 198 0.86 -9.06 -8.92
CA GLY A 198 1.30 -9.10 -10.31
C GLY A 198 2.40 -10.13 -10.57
N GLY A 199 2.85 -10.87 -9.56
CA GLY A 199 4.07 -11.67 -9.60
C GLY A 199 4.07 -12.71 -10.74
N MET A 200 3.01 -13.51 -10.84
CA MET A 200 2.85 -14.50 -11.91
C MET A 200 2.73 -13.85 -13.30
N ALA A 201 1.98 -12.75 -13.42
CA ALA A 201 1.80 -12.05 -14.68
C ALA A 201 3.13 -11.47 -15.19
N LEU A 202 3.90 -10.83 -14.30
CA LEU A 202 5.22 -10.29 -14.59
C LEU A 202 6.22 -11.39 -14.97
N ALA A 203 6.25 -12.47 -14.19
CA ALA A 203 7.14 -13.60 -14.47
C ALA A 203 6.89 -14.18 -15.86
N ARG A 204 5.62 -14.39 -16.22
CA ARG A 204 5.21 -14.85 -17.55
C ARG A 204 5.61 -13.85 -18.65
N ALA A 205 5.33 -12.56 -18.46
CA ALA A 205 5.63 -11.53 -19.44
C ALA A 205 7.13 -11.40 -19.75
N ARG A 206 7.99 -11.76 -18.79
CA ARG A 206 9.46 -11.65 -18.91
C ARG A 206 10.17 -12.98 -19.11
N GLY A 207 9.46 -14.10 -19.06
CA GLY A 207 10.07 -15.43 -19.04
C GLY A 207 10.98 -15.65 -17.82
N ALA A 208 10.64 -15.01 -16.70
CA ALA A 208 11.37 -15.07 -15.45
C ALA A 208 10.85 -16.20 -14.54
N ASP A 209 11.67 -16.62 -13.59
CA ASP A 209 11.27 -17.58 -12.57
C ASP A 209 10.35 -16.91 -11.53
N TYR A 210 9.23 -17.55 -11.17
CA TYR A 210 8.35 -17.08 -10.10
C TYR A 210 8.55 -17.91 -8.84
N TRP A 211 8.94 -17.27 -7.75
CA TRP A 211 9.37 -17.90 -6.50
C TRP A 211 8.39 -17.63 -5.37
N ARG A 212 7.94 -18.69 -4.69
CA ARG A 212 7.03 -18.61 -3.54
C ARG A 212 7.29 -19.73 -2.56
N HIS A 213 6.97 -19.51 -1.29
CA HIS A 213 6.95 -20.59 -0.33
C HIS A 213 5.72 -21.50 -0.54
N PRO A 214 5.86 -22.85 -0.50
CA PRO A 214 4.75 -23.77 -0.74
C PRO A 214 3.53 -23.59 0.17
N TYR A 215 3.73 -23.25 1.45
CA TYR A 215 2.60 -23.02 2.39
C TYR A 215 1.70 -21.84 2.01
N ASP A 216 2.22 -20.87 1.25
CA ASP A 216 1.44 -19.74 0.77
C ASP A 216 0.94 -19.96 -0.67
N CYS A 217 1.12 -21.16 -1.20
CA CYS A 217 0.52 -21.63 -2.45
C CYS A 217 -0.64 -22.60 -2.20
N ILE A 218 -1.17 -22.61 -0.98
CA ILE A 218 -2.38 -23.34 -0.59
C ILE A 218 -3.32 -22.32 0.02
N HIS A 219 -4.53 -22.21 -0.51
CA HIS A 219 -5.52 -21.30 0.03
C HIS A 219 -6.02 -21.83 1.39
N LEU A 220 -6.08 -20.94 2.39
CA LEU A 220 -6.22 -21.32 3.80
C LEU A 220 -7.56 -21.98 4.14
N ASP A 221 -8.64 -21.57 3.48
CA ASP A 221 -10.01 -21.95 3.87
C ASP A 221 -10.53 -23.19 3.12
N ASP A 222 -10.21 -23.31 1.83
CA ASP A 222 -10.64 -24.44 0.98
C ASP A 222 -9.53 -25.47 0.74
N LEU A 223 -8.29 -25.19 1.20
CA LEU A 223 -7.13 -26.06 1.11
C LEU A 223 -6.75 -26.44 -0.32
N LEU A 224 -7.16 -25.62 -1.30
CA LEU A 224 -6.84 -25.84 -2.70
C LEU A 224 -5.44 -25.28 -3.03
N PRO A 225 -4.64 -26.01 -3.82
CA PRO A 225 -3.32 -25.53 -4.25
C PRO A 225 -3.45 -24.45 -5.33
N ALA A 226 -2.41 -23.64 -5.47
CA ALA A 226 -2.30 -22.66 -6.53
C ALA A 226 -2.38 -23.33 -7.92
N THR A 227 -3.03 -22.67 -8.88
CA THR A 227 -3.34 -23.22 -10.20
C THR A 227 -2.30 -22.90 -11.28
N PHE A 228 -1.16 -22.34 -10.88
CA PHE A 228 -0.08 -21.90 -11.77
C PHE A 228 1.27 -22.45 -11.30
N PRO A 229 2.27 -22.57 -12.20
CA PRO A 229 3.59 -23.07 -11.84
C PRO A 229 4.38 -22.04 -11.04
N PHE A 230 5.15 -22.49 -10.04
CA PHE A 230 6.07 -21.66 -9.27
C PHE A 230 7.26 -22.51 -8.82
N ARG A 231 8.34 -21.84 -8.41
CA ARG A 231 9.51 -22.44 -7.78
C ARG A 231 9.46 -22.25 -6.27
N TYR A 232 9.97 -23.24 -5.55
CA TYR A 232 9.87 -23.28 -4.10
C TYR A 232 10.94 -22.39 -3.48
N LEU A 233 10.51 -21.51 -2.57
CA LEU A 233 11.38 -20.85 -1.62
C LEU A 233 11.46 -21.68 -0.36
N GLU A 234 12.68 -21.88 0.13
CA GLU A 234 12.99 -22.61 1.35
C GLU A 234 13.85 -21.74 2.27
N ASP A 235 13.88 -22.08 3.55
CA ASP A 235 14.72 -21.40 4.54
C ASP A 235 16.20 -21.49 4.15
N GLU A 236 16.93 -20.39 4.32
CA GLU A 236 18.36 -20.23 4.02
C GLU A 236 18.75 -20.46 2.55
N MET A 237 17.79 -20.58 1.62
CA MET A 237 18.07 -20.66 0.19
C MET A 237 18.78 -19.38 -0.28
N THR A 238 19.88 -19.54 -1.03
CA THR A 238 20.68 -18.41 -1.52
C THR A 238 20.56 -18.23 -3.03
N PHE A 239 20.59 -16.97 -3.45
CA PHE A 239 20.59 -16.53 -4.83
C PHE A 239 21.73 -15.55 -5.06
N THR A 240 22.15 -15.43 -6.31
CA THR A 240 23.13 -14.43 -6.74
C THR A 240 22.51 -13.58 -7.84
N LEU A 241 22.52 -12.27 -7.63
CA LEU A 241 22.13 -11.27 -8.62
C LEU A 241 23.37 -10.44 -8.92
N GLY A 242 24.04 -10.67 -10.05
CA GLY A 242 25.34 -10.07 -10.32
C GLY A 242 26.35 -10.35 -9.20
N GLU A 243 26.74 -9.31 -8.46
CA GLU A 243 27.67 -9.39 -7.31
C GLU A 243 26.97 -9.40 -5.94
N VAL A 244 25.63 -9.45 -5.94
CA VAL A 244 24.79 -9.31 -4.76
C VAL A 244 24.32 -10.70 -4.31
N SER A 245 24.58 -11.00 -3.04
CA SER A 245 24.07 -12.19 -2.35
C SER A 245 22.65 -11.91 -1.84
N ILE A 246 21.73 -12.85 -2.04
CA ILE A 246 20.38 -12.78 -1.49
C ILE A 246 20.11 -14.09 -0.76
N ARG A 247 19.64 -14.02 0.48
CA ARG A 247 19.28 -15.20 1.27
C ARG A 247 17.82 -15.13 1.70
N ALA A 248 17.05 -16.15 1.37
CA ALA A 248 15.69 -16.32 1.85
C ALA A 248 15.69 -16.79 3.31
N LEU A 249 14.82 -16.21 4.13
CA LEU A 249 14.62 -16.56 5.54
C LEU A 249 13.14 -16.90 5.72
N HIS A 250 12.84 -18.16 6.07
CA HIS A 250 11.47 -18.60 6.36
C HIS A 250 11.08 -18.14 7.77
N LEU A 251 10.19 -17.15 7.82
CA LEU A 251 9.86 -16.41 9.03
C LEU A 251 8.34 -16.38 9.23
N PRO A 252 7.72 -17.55 9.51
CA PRO A 252 6.27 -17.68 9.63
C PRO A 252 5.71 -16.87 10.81
N GLY A 253 4.46 -16.48 10.71
CA GLY A 253 3.77 -15.71 11.73
C GLY A 253 2.60 -14.96 11.15
N HIS A 254 2.87 -14.05 10.21
CA HIS A 254 1.83 -13.35 9.46
C HIS A 254 1.06 -14.31 8.53
N THR A 255 1.83 -15.10 7.77
CA THR A 255 1.37 -16.30 7.07
C THR A 255 2.27 -17.48 7.46
N LEU A 256 1.88 -18.70 7.07
CA LEU A 256 2.72 -19.88 7.30
C LEU A 256 3.91 -19.94 6.33
N GLY A 257 3.77 -19.39 5.12
CA GLY A 257 4.80 -19.36 4.09
C GLY A 257 5.61 -18.06 4.02
N MET A 258 5.52 -17.17 5.00
CA MET A 258 6.24 -15.89 4.99
C MET A 258 7.75 -16.07 4.79
N ILE A 259 8.30 -15.43 3.76
CA ILE A 259 9.72 -15.37 3.42
C ILE A 259 10.20 -13.92 3.45
N ASN A 260 11.30 -13.68 4.15
CA ASN A 260 12.04 -12.43 4.06
C ASN A 260 13.31 -12.63 3.23
N LEU A 261 13.72 -11.61 2.48
CA LEU A 261 14.95 -11.68 1.68
C LEU A 261 16.01 -10.78 2.31
N TRP A 262 17.09 -11.39 2.80
CA TRP A 262 18.27 -10.67 3.28
C TRP A 262 19.24 -10.46 2.13
N VAL A 263 19.28 -9.21 1.65
CA VAL A 263 20.01 -8.77 0.48
C VAL A 263 21.32 -8.11 0.92
N ASP A 264 22.41 -8.62 0.38
CA ASP A 264 23.78 -8.15 0.56
C ASP A 264 24.21 -7.96 2.02
N HIS A 265 23.66 -8.77 2.91
CA HIS A 265 23.87 -8.65 4.36
C HIS A 265 23.50 -7.29 4.98
N ARG A 266 22.77 -6.43 4.23
CA ARG A 266 22.50 -5.04 4.59
C ARG A 266 21.03 -4.70 4.58
N PHE A 267 20.27 -5.21 3.63
CA PHE A 267 18.85 -4.90 3.48
C PHE A 267 18.02 -6.15 3.79
N LEU A 268 16.96 -6.00 4.57
CA LEU A 268 16.00 -7.06 4.83
C LEU A 268 14.66 -6.64 4.23
N LEU A 269 14.30 -7.23 3.10
CA LEU A 269 12.92 -7.17 2.60
C LEU A 269 12.08 -8.05 3.53
N SER A 270 11.38 -7.44 4.47
CA SER A 270 10.79 -8.10 5.65
C SER A 270 9.36 -8.57 5.47
N GLY A 271 8.83 -8.45 4.25
CA GLY A 271 7.43 -8.74 3.95
C GLY A 271 6.51 -8.06 4.97
N ASP A 272 5.53 -8.82 5.45
CA ASP A 272 4.66 -8.43 6.55
C ASP A 272 5.06 -9.09 7.88
N THR A 273 6.34 -9.43 8.07
CA THR A 273 6.84 -9.90 9.37
C THR A 273 7.07 -8.74 10.33
N LEU A 274 7.86 -7.75 9.90
CA LEU A 274 8.28 -6.59 10.68
C LEU A 274 8.07 -5.32 9.86
N PHE A 275 7.36 -4.35 10.44
CA PHE A 275 7.09 -3.03 9.89
C PHE A 275 7.90 -1.97 10.65
N LEU A 276 7.84 -0.71 10.20
CA LEU A 276 8.54 0.37 10.88
C LEU A 276 7.90 0.68 12.25
N GLY A 277 6.59 0.89 12.29
CA GLY A 277 5.86 1.17 13.54
C GLY A 277 5.18 -0.04 14.20
N ALA A 278 5.18 -1.22 13.57
CA ALA A 278 4.38 -2.37 14.02
C ALA A 278 5.02 -3.73 13.66
N VAL A 279 4.33 -4.81 13.99
CA VAL A 279 4.65 -6.17 13.52
C VAL A 279 3.45 -6.75 12.79
N GLY A 280 3.67 -7.81 12.01
CA GLY A 280 2.59 -8.50 11.29
C GLY A 280 1.50 -9.02 12.22
N ARG A 281 0.26 -9.01 11.73
CA ARG A 281 -0.86 -9.69 12.42
C ARG A 281 -0.81 -11.21 12.15
N PRO A 282 -0.93 -12.09 13.16
CA PRO A 282 -0.85 -13.54 12.97
C PRO A 282 -2.21 -14.24 12.86
N ASP A 283 -3.27 -13.52 12.51
CA ASP A 283 -4.65 -14.01 12.55
C ASP A 283 -5.29 -14.20 11.17
N LEU A 284 -4.56 -14.02 10.07
CA LEU A 284 -5.12 -14.15 8.71
C LEU A 284 -5.72 -15.54 8.42
N GLY A 285 -5.23 -16.59 9.08
CA GLY A 285 -5.84 -17.92 9.03
C GLY A 285 -6.85 -18.21 10.15
N GLY A 286 -7.34 -17.19 10.86
CA GLY A 286 -8.20 -17.31 12.04
C GLY A 286 -7.48 -17.92 13.26
N ARG A 287 -6.14 -17.89 13.27
CA ARG A 287 -5.29 -18.69 14.18
C ARG A 287 -4.30 -17.84 15.00
N ALA A 288 -4.70 -16.64 15.41
CA ALA A 288 -3.88 -15.71 16.20
C ALA A 288 -3.07 -16.39 17.31
N GLU A 289 -3.73 -17.18 18.17
CA GLU A 289 -3.07 -17.86 19.29
C GLU A 289 -2.00 -18.87 18.84
N THR A 290 -2.25 -19.57 17.72
CA THR A 290 -1.35 -20.62 17.21
C THR A 290 -0.18 -20.03 16.41
N TRP A 291 -0.38 -18.89 15.74
CA TRP A 291 0.64 -18.26 14.90
C TRP A 291 1.45 -17.19 15.64
N SER A 292 0.96 -16.65 16.77
CA SER A 292 1.73 -15.74 17.62
C SER A 292 3.08 -16.30 18.11
N PRO A 293 3.21 -17.58 18.53
CA PRO A 293 4.50 -18.19 18.83
C PRO A 293 5.45 -18.25 17.63
N LEU A 294 4.92 -18.43 16.42
CA LEU A 294 5.71 -18.44 15.18
C LEU A 294 6.27 -17.04 14.92
N LEU A 295 5.40 -16.03 14.92
CA LEU A 295 5.78 -14.63 14.74
C LEU A 295 6.83 -14.20 15.79
N TYR A 296 6.63 -14.58 17.05
CA TYR A 296 7.59 -14.28 18.13
C TYR A 296 9.00 -14.82 17.82
N ARG A 297 9.10 -16.09 17.40
CA ARG A 297 10.39 -16.71 17.04
C ARG A 297 10.98 -16.09 15.78
N SER A 298 10.15 -15.77 14.79
CA SER A 298 10.55 -15.11 13.55
C SER A 298 11.14 -13.73 13.80
N LEU A 299 10.50 -12.92 14.64
CA LEU A 299 11.03 -11.63 15.07
C LEU A 299 12.34 -11.78 15.85
N GLN A 300 12.49 -12.80 16.71
CA GLN A 300 13.77 -13.08 17.36
C GLN A 300 14.89 -13.41 16.36
N ARG A 301 14.60 -14.15 15.29
CA ARG A 301 15.57 -14.41 14.20
C ARG A 301 15.96 -13.11 13.48
N ILE A 302 15.00 -12.23 13.18
CA ILE A 302 15.28 -10.91 12.59
C ILE A 302 16.18 -10.10 13.53
N LEU A 303 15.84 -10.05 14.82
CA LEU A 303 16.61 -9.33 15.84
C LEU A 303 17.99 -9.94 16.14
N ALA A 304 18.33 -11.11 15.57
CA ALA A 304 19.67 -11.68 15.63
C ALA A 304 20.56 -11.24 14.45
N LEU A 305 19.99 -10.58 13.43
CA LEU A 305 20.76 -9.95 12.35
C LEU A 305 21.53 -8.73 12.88
N PRO A 306 22.57 -8.25 12.16
CA PRO A 306 23.30 -7.06 12.56
C PRO A 306 22.39 -5.85 12.72
N ASP A 307 22.60 -5.06 13.77
CA ASP A 307 21.74 -3.91 14.12
C ASP A 307 21.66 -2.83 13.02
N HIS A 308 22.65 -2.77 12.13
CA HIS A 308 22.67 -1.86 10.97
C HIS A 308 21.87 -2.39 9.76
N THR A 309 21.30 -3.60 9.84
CA THR A 309 20.45 -4.15 8.78
C THR A 309 19.23 -3.23 8.60
N VAL A 310 19.04 -2.70 7.40
CA VAL A 310 17.93 -1.82 7.03
C VAL A 310 16.73 -2.67 6.66
N VAL A 311 15.64 -2.52 7.41
CA VAL A 311 14.37 -3.22 7.21
C VAL A 311 13.52 -2.47 6.21
N LEU A 312 12.94 -3.21 5.28
CA LEU A 312 12.14 -2.75 4.14
C LEU A 312 10.86 -3.62 4.08
N PRO A 313 9.74 -3.17 4.65
CA PRO A 313 8.51 -3.97 4.75
C PRO A 313 7.75 -4.05 3.41
N ALA A 314 6.78 -4.97 3.30
CA ALA A 314 5.86 -4.99 2.15
C ALA A 314 4.70 -3.98 2.30
N HIS A 315 4.52 -3.41 3.48
CA HIS A 315 3.46 -2.45 3.76
C HIS A 315 3.89 -1.36 4.75
N PHE A 316 3.15 -0.24 4.74
CA PHE A 316 3.24 0.83 5.74
C PHE A 316 1.85 1.27 6.19
N SER A 317 1.75 1.79 7.41
CA SER A 317 0.46 2.24 7.98
C SER A 317 0.19 3.71 7.66
N HIS A 318 1.22 4.55 7.76
CA HIS A 318 1.10 6.00 7.56
C HIS A 318 2.18 6.56 6.64
N ILE A 319 1.80 7.51 5.78
CA ILE A 319 2.73 8.20 4.86
C ILE A 319 3.86 8.95 5.57
N ARG A 320 3.69 9.25 6.87
CA ARG A 320 4.72 9.87 7.72
C ARG A 320 5.85 8.92 8.13
N GLU A 321 5.69 7.61 7.92
CA GLU A 321 6.73 6.62 8.20
C GLU A 321 7.86 6.64 7.17
N ALA A 322 7.64 7.29 6.01
CA ALA A 322 8.69 7.51 5.03
C ALA A 322 9.76 8.47 5.57
N ASP A 323 11.03 8.16 5.31
CA ASP A 323 12.17 9.01 5.60
C ASP A 323 12.19 10.29 4.72
N ASP A 324 13.27 11.07 4.84
CA ASP A 324 13.45 12.32 4.09
C ASP A 324 13.60 12.09 2.57
N GLN A 325 13.94 10.88 2.15
CA GLN A 325 14.02 10.48 0.74
C GLN A 325 12.69 9.91 0.22
N GLY A 326 11.68 9.76 1.09
CA GLY A 326 10.40 9.16 0.77
C GLY A 326 10.41 7.63 0.80
N CYS A 327 11.47 7.02 1.33
CA CYS A 327 11.60 5.57 1.48
C CYS A 327 11.05 5.12 2.83
N TYR A 328 10.27 4.03 2.83
CA TYR A 328 9.82 3.36 4.04
C TYR A 328 10.88 2.34 4.46
N CYS A 329 11.87 2.80 5.23
CA CYS A 329 12.94 1.95 5.72
C CYS A 329 13.52 2.44 7.05
N ALA A 330 14.06 1.52 7.86
CA ALA A 330 14.82 1.88 9.06
C ALA A 330 15.76 0.75 9.48
N PRO A 331 16.92 1.04 10.09
CA PRO A 331 17.79 0.00 10.65
C PRO A 331 17.15 -0.68 11.86
N ILE A 332 17.45 -1.97 12.07
CA ILE A 332 16.98 -2.74 13.24
C ILE A 332 17.24 -2.01 14.56
N SER A 333 18.38 -1.33 14.70
CA SER A 333 18.73 -0.55 15.89
C SER A 333 17.67 0.49 16.27
N VAL A 334 17.10 1.20 15.28
CA VAL A 334 16.04 2.19 15.47
C VAL A 334 14.71 1.51 15.79
N LEU A 335 14.39 0.43 15.07
CA LEU A 335 13.12 -0.28 15.28
C LEU A 335 12.99 -0.86 16.68
N ARG A 336 14.09 -1.32 17.30
CA ARG A 336 14.06 -1.86 18.68
C ARG A 336 13.49 -0.88 19.71
N SER A 337 13.74 0.42 19.57
CA SER A 337 13.26 1.43 20.51
C SER A 337 11.84 1.92 20.18
N ASP A 338 11.53 2.02 18.89
CA ASP A 338 10.38 2.79 18.41
C ASP A 338 9.17 1.90 18.05
N ASN A 339 9.39 0.58 17.95
CA ASN A 339 8.35 -0.39 17.61
C ASN A 339 7.75 -1.04 18.88
N GLU A 340 6.45 -0.81 19.12
CA GLU A 340 5.76 -1.34 20.31
C GLU A 340 5.77 -2.87 20.35
N GLY A 341 5.59 -3.55 19.21
CA GLY A 341 5.63 -5.00 19.11
C GLY A 341 6.99 -5.57 19.54
N LEU A 342 8.09 -4.92 19.14
CA LEU A 342 9.45 -5.31 19.57
C LEU A 342 9.69 -5.02 21.06
N ARG A 343 9.13 -3.93 21.60
CA ARG A 343 9.17 -3.64 23.04
C ARG A 343 8.37 -4.65 23.88
N MET A 344 7.27 -5.18 23.36
CA MET A 344 6.51 -6.23 24.04
C MET A 344 7.23 -7.58 23.93
N LEU A 345 7.87 -7.85 22.79
CA LEU A 345 8.71 -9.04 22.59
C LEU A 345 9.86 -9.10 23.61
N SER A 346 10.53 -7.98 23.90
CA SER A 346 11.64 -7.95 24.87
C SER A 346 11.20 -8.20 26.32
N GLN A 347 9.91 -8.07 26.63
CA GLN A 347 9.32 -8.42 27.93
C GLN A 347 8.91 -9.89 28.03
N GLY A 348 9.12 -10.67 26.96
CA GLY A 348 8.84 -12.10 26.90
C GLY A 348 7.51 -12.44 26.22
N PHE A 349 7.36 -13.72 25.89
CA PHE A 349 6.25 -14.21 25.07
C PHE A 349 4.86 -13.90 25.64
N ALA A 350 4.68 -13.91 26.97
CA ALA A 350 3.38 -13.61 27.58
C ALA A 350 2.93 -12.16 27.31
N ALA A 351 3.83 -11.19 27.46
CA ALA A 351 3.56 -9.78 27.17
C ALA A 351 3.29 -9.56 25.67
N PHE A 352 4.12 -10.18 24.81
CA PHE A 352 3.94 -10.16 23.37
C PHE A 352 2.57 -10.72 22.95
N SER A 353 2.21 -11.91 23.40
CA SER A 353 0.92 -12.56 23.07
C SER A 353 -0.27 -11.71 23.50
N ALA A 354 -0.24 -11.15 24.72
CA ALA A 354 -1.28 -10.26 25.22
C ALA A 354 -1.39 -8.95 24.41
N TYR A 355 -0.27 -8.47 23.85
CA TYR A 355 -0.27 -7.35 22.92
C TYR A 355 -0.90 -7.73 21.58
N ILE A 356 -0.51 -8.86 20.97
CA ILE A 356 -1.09 -9.33 19.71
C ILE A 356 -2.61 -9.46 19.82
N LEU A 357 -3.08 -10.25 20.79
CA LEU A 357 -4.50 -10.59 20.93
C LEU A 357 -5.37 -9.37 21.27
N GLY A 358 -4.80 -8.36 21.94
CA GLY A 358 -5.48 -7.11 22.28
C GLY A 358 -5.50 -6.06 21.15
N SER A 359 -4.82 -6.32 20.03
CA SER A 359 -4.54 -5.34 18.97
C SER A 359 -4.94 -5.83 17.57
N LEU A 360 -5.65 -6.96 17.48
CA LEU A 360 -6.06 -7.56 16.20
C LEU A 360 -7.02 -6.61 15.44
N PRO A 361 -6.73 -6.27 14.18
CA PRO A 361 -7.64 -5.49 13.36
C PRO A 361 -8.84 -6.33 12.91
N GLU A 362 -9.89 -5.67 12.43
CA GLU A 362 -10.96 -6.38 11.70
C GLU A 362 -10.41 -7.05 10.43
N HIS A 363 -10.99 -8.19 10.06
CA HIS A 363 -10.68 -8.91 8.83
C HIS A 363 -11.65 -8.48 7.71
N PRO A 364 -11.19 -7.80 6.64
CA PRO A 364 -12.05 -7.41 5.54
C PRO A 364 -12.56 -8.63 4.76
N PRO A 365 -13.85 -8.69 4.37
CA PRO A 365 -14.37 -9.81 3.58
C PRO A 365 -13.70 -10.00 2.20
N SER A 366 -13.16 -8.92 1.61
CA SER A 366 -12.48 -8.99 0.31
C SER A 366 -11.17 -9.80 0.34
N TYR A 367 -10.60 -10.03 1.53
CA TYR A 367 -9.32 -10.72 1.67
C TYR A 367 -9.38 -12.17 1.17
N ASP A 368 -10.52 -12.85 1.35
CA ASP A 368 -10.70 -14.22 0.89
C ASP A 368 -10.68 -14.28 -0.65
N ASP A 369 -11.44 -13.38 -1.30
CA ASP A 369 -11.44 -13.25 -2.76
C ASP A 369 -10.04 -12.92 -3.31
N ILE A 370 -9.32 -11.99 -2.66
CA ILE A 370 -7.96 -11.63 -3.04
C ILE A 370 -7.02 -12.85 -2.95
N ARG A 371 -7.07 -13.61 -1.85
CA ARG A 371 -6.26 -14.83 -1.70
C ARG A 371 -6.60 -15.87 -2.77
N ARG A 372 -7.88 -16.00 -3.16
CA ARG A 372 -8.30 -16.88 -4.26
C ARG A 372 -7.74 -16.40 -5.61
N VAL A 373 -7.73 -15.09 -5.87
CA VAL A 373 -7.11 -14.54 -7.09
C VAL A 373 -5.60 -14.78 -7.08
N ASN A 374 -4.93 -14.51 -5.96
CA ASN A 374 -3.48 -14.66 -5.79
C ASN A 374 -2.99 -16.12 -5.77
N THR A 375 -3.91 -17.09 -5.72
CA THR A 375 -3.65 -18.54 -5.91
C THR A 375 -4.16 -19.04 -7.28
N GLY A 376 -4.78 -18.17 -8.08
CA GLY A 376 -5.36 -18.52 -9.39
C GLY A 376 -6.63 -19.38 -9.29
N LEU A 377 -7.24 -19.46 -8.12
CA LEU A 377 -8.52 -20.13 -7.86
C LEU A 377 -9.73 -19.27 -8.26
N LEU A 378 -9.53 -17.96 -8.43
CA LEU A 378 -10.52 -17.00 -8.91
C LEU A 378 -9.89 -16.14 -10.01
N GLN A 379 -10.61 -15.94 -11.11
CA GLN A 379 -10.25 -14.97 -12.14
C GLN A 379 -11.23 -13.80 -12.07
N VAL A 380 -10.70 -12.58 -12.16
CA VAL A 380 -11.47 -11.34 -12.11
C VAL A 380 -11.06 -10.44 -13.27
N ASP A 381 -12.00 -9.61 -13.74
CA ASP A 381 -11.68 -8.54 -14.66
C ASP A 381 -11.10 -7.32 -13.93
N GLU A 382 -10.67 -6.32 -14.70
CA GLU A 382 -10.03 -5.10 -14.17
C GLU A 382 -10.96 -4.31 -13.24
N ALA A 383 -12.28 -4.30 -13.52
CA ALA A 383 -13.25 -3.58 -12.71
C ALA A 383 -13.37 -4.24 -11.33
N ARG A 384 -13.56 -5.56 -11.29
CA ARG A 384 -13.64 -6.31 -10.04
C ARG A 384 -12.31 -6.31 -9.29
N ALA A 385 -11.18 -6.34 -9.99
CA ALA A 385 -9.86 -6.17 -9.38
C ALA A 385 -9.76 -4.84 -8.63
N GLY A 386 -10.19 -3.75 -9.25
CA GLY A 386 -10.22 -2.42 -8.62
C GLY A 386 -11.11 -2.37 -7.37
N GLU A 387 -12.25 -3.07 -7.37
CA GLU A 387 -13.14 -3.18 -6.21
C GLU A 387 -12.53 -3.97 -5.06
N LEU A 388 -11.87 -5.09 -5.34
CA LEU A 388 -11.28 -5.96 -4.32
C LEU A 388 -10.18 -5.22 -3.54
N GLU A 389 -9.39 -4.41 -4.23
CA GLU A 389 -8.30 -3.63 -3.64
C GLU A 389 -8.77 -2.29 -3.02
N LEU A 390 -10.07 -2.04 -2.90
CA LEU A 390 -10.57 -0.82 -2.25
C LEU A 390 -10.22 -0.79 -0.77
N GLY A 391 -9.65 0.33 -0.33
CA GLY A 391 -9.20 0.51 1.06
C GLY A 391 -7.69 0.74 1.16
N ARG A 392 -7.23 0.86 2.41
CA ARG A 392 -5.83 0.66 2.79
C ARG A 392 -5.62 -0.78 3.25
N ASN A 393 -4.39 -1.25 3.18
CA ASN A 393 -3.96 -2.47 3.85
C ASN A 393 -4.26 -2.43 5.37
N ARG A 394 -4.56 -3.60 5.93
CA ARG A 394 -4.73 -3.83 7.37
C ARG A 394 -3.84 -4.99 7.85
N CYS A 395 -2.60 -5.01 7.38
CA CYS A 395 -1.64 -6.11 7.60
C CYS A 395 -0.78 -5.92 8.86
N ALA A 396 -0.55 -4.67 9.26
CA ALA A 396 0.02 -4.33 10.56
C ALA A 396 -1.01 -4.49 11.69
N LEU A 397 -0.55 -4.81 12.90
CA LEU A 397 -1.40 -4.70 14.09
C LEU A 397 -1.86 -3.26 14.32
N SER A 398 -3.11 -3.12 14.78
CA SER A 398 -3.64 -1.82 15.15
C SER A 398 -3.05 -1.36 16.49
N GLN A 399 -2.88 -0.05 16.68
CA GLN A 399 -2.61 0.47 18.03
C GLN A 399 -3.78 0.10 18.94
N ARG A 400 -3.49 -0.31 20.19
CA ARG A 400 -4.51 -0.68 21.17
C ARG A 400 -5.62 0.37 21.19
N LYS A 401 -6.87 -0.06 21.07
CA LYS A 401 -8.01 0.78 21.47
C LYS A 401 -7.82 1.06 22.96
N THR A 402 -7.48 2.30 23.31
CA THR A 402 -7.56 2.73 24.72
C THR A 402 -9.01 2.57 25.14
N ALA A 403 -9.24 1.66 26.09
CA ALA A 403 -10.55 1.40 26.67
C ALA A 403 -11.06 2.63 27.44
#